data_AF-A0A380EDH5-F1
#
_entry.id   AF-A0A380EDH5-F1
#
_cell.length_a   1.000
_cell.length_b   1.000
_cell.length_c   1.000
_cell.angle_alpha   90.00
_cell.angle_beta   90.00
_cell.angle_gamma   90.00
#
_symmetry.space_group_name_H-M   'P 1'
#
loop_
_entity.id
_entity.type
_entity.pdbx_description
1 polymer ?
#
loop_
_entity_poly.entity_id
_entity_poly.type
_entity_poly.pdbx_seq_one_letter_code
_entity_poly.pdbx_strand_id
1 'polypeptide(L)'
;MSQFLTQLKDNVLVADGAIGTILYSEGLDTCPEAYNLSHPDKVERIHRSYIEAGADVIQTNTYGANFEKLKRFGLEDKVKAIHQAAVRIAKKAANKDTYILGHSWWV
;
A
#
# COMPACT_ATOMS: atom_id res chain seq x y z
N MET A 1 -16.04 20.20 -4.64
CA MET A 1 -15.98 18.76 -4.96
C MET A 1 -14.51 18.34 -4.85
N SER A 2 -14.16 17.19 -4.28
CA SER A 2 -12.75 16.77 -4.26
C SER A 2 -12.24 16.46 -5.66
N GLN A 3 -10.96 16.72 -5.94
CA GLN A 3 -10.34 16.44 -7.25
C GLN A 3 -10.52 14.97 -7.67
N PHE A 4 -10.41 14.04 -6.71
CA PHE A 4 -10.64 12.62 -6.93
C PHE A 4 -12.08 12.31 -7.38
N LEU A 5 -13.09 12.93 -6.74
CA LEU A 5 -14.49 12.72 -7.12
C LEU A 5 -14.83 13.32 -8.49
N THR A 6 -14.12 14.37 -8.90
CA THR A 6 -14.23 14.88 -10.28
C THR A 6 -13.63 13.88 -11.27
N GLN A 7 -12.42 13.37 -10.99
CA GLN A 7 -11.79 12.36 -11.86
C GLN A 7 -12.63 11.10 -12.03
N LEU A 8 -13.23 10.58 -10.95
CA LEU A 8 -14.11 9.41 -11.02
C LEU A 8 -15.41 9.63 -11.82
N LYS A 9 -15.87 10.88 -11.95
CA LYS A 9 -17.07 11.21 -12.72
C LYS A 9 -16.79 11.27 -14.22
N ASP A 10 -15.65 11.83 -14.58
CA ASP A 10 -15.34 12.20 -15.96
C ASP A 10 -14.39 11.21 -16.64
N ASN A 11 -13.66 10.37 -15.87
CA ASN A 11 -12.64 9.46 -16.37
C ASN A 11 -12.71 8.07 -15.71
N VAL A 12 -12.17 7.08 -16.42
CA VAL A 12 -11.89 5.75 -15.85
C VAL A 12 -10.50 5.78 -15.23
N LEU A 13 -10.39 5.46 -13.94
CA LEU A 13 -9.12 5.34 -13.24
C LEU A 13 -8.70 3.88 -13.12
N VAL A 14 -7.41 3.60 -13.34
CA VAL A 14 -6.82 2.26 -13.23
C VAL A 14 -6.18 2.10 -11.85
N ALA A 15 -6.57 1.05 -11.12
CA ALA A 15 -5.95 0.68 -9.85
C ALA A 15 -4.74 -0.24 -10.04
N ASP A 16 -3.85 -0.26 -9.06
CA ASP A 16 -2.70 -1.15 -9.01
C ASP A 16 -3.07 -2.64 -8.86
N GLY A 17 -2.07 -3.49 -9.06
CA GLY A 17 -2.20 -4.94 -8.90
C GLY A 17 -1.82 -5.43 -7.50
N ALA A 18 -1.76 -6.75 -7.34
CA ALA A 18 -1.46 -7.37 -6.06
C ALA A 18 0.00 -7.17 -5.61
N ILE A 19 0.21 -6.39 -4.55
CA ILE A 19 1.53 -6.25 -3.91
C ILE A 19 1.97 -7.54 -3.20
N GLY A 20 1.04 -8.25 -2.55
CA GLY A 20 1.33 -9.49 -1.84
C GLY A 20 1.90 -10.57 -2.77
N THR A 21 1.31 -10.74 -3.96
CA THR A 21 1.78 -11.71 -4.96
C THR A 21 3.22 -11.46 -5.38
N ILE A 22 3.59 -10.19 -5.60
CA ILE A 22 4.98 -9.82 -5.95
C ILE A 22 5.92 -10.15 -4.79
N LEU A 23 5.55 -9.77 -3.57
CA LEU A 23 6.36 -10.05 -2.39
C LEU A 23 6.56 -11.56 -2.17
N TYR A 24 5.51 -12.37 -2.33
CA TYR A 24 5.60 -13.83 -2.28
C TYR A 24 6.48 -14.41 -3.40
N SER A 25 6.39 -13.89 -4.63
CA SER A 25 7.27 -14.33 -5.73
C SER A 25 8.74 -13.99 -5.50
N GLU A 26 9.02 -12.98 -4.68
CA GLU A 26 10.37 -12.57 -4.29
C GLU A 26 10.88 -13.25 -3.01
N GLY A 27 10.18 -14.29 -2.55
CA GLY A 27 10.60 -15.13 -1.43
C GLY A 27 10.12 -14.66 -0.05
N LEU A 28 9.10 -13.80 0.03
CA LEU A 28 8.45 -13.51 1.31
C LEU A 28 7.82 -14.78 1.88
N ASP A 29 8.14 -15.11 3.13
CA ASP A 29 7.58 -16.25 3.88
C ASP A 29 6.80 -15.80 5.14
N THR A 30 6.69 -14.48 5.36
CA THR A 30 6.15 -13.87 6.57
C THR A 30 5.04 -12.85 6.25
N CYS A 31 4.74 -11.96 7.20
CA CYS A 31 3.75 -10.88 7.09
C CYS A 31 4.19 -9.82 6.05
N PRO A 32 3.43 -9.63 4.95
CA PRO A 32 3.73 -8.60 3.95
C PRO A 32 3.74 -7.19 4.54
N GLU A 33 2.86 -6.91 5.50
CA GLU A 33 2.75 -5.58 6.11
C GLU A 33 3.98 -5.21 6.96
N ALA A 34 4.74 -6.20 7.45
CA ALA A 34 6.00 -5.97 8.17
C ALA A 34 7.08 -5.36 7.27
N TYR A 35 7.02 -5.58 5.95
CA TYR A 35 7.99 -5.02 5.00
C TYR A 35 7.93 -3.50 4.90
N ASN A 36 6.83 -2.87 5.33
CA ASN A 36 6.80 -1.40 5.47
C ASN A 36 7.86 -0.89 6.45
N LEU A 37 8.27 -1.71 7.43
CA LEU A 37 9.29 -1.36 8.40
C LEU A 37 10.66 -1.94 8.04
N SER A 38 10.72 -3.19 7.60
CA SER A 38 11.99 -3.90 7.37
C SER A 38 12.58 -3.69 5.97
N HIS A 39 11.75 -3.50 4.95
CA HIS A 39 12.17 -3.38 3.55
C HIS A 39 11.38 -2.28 2.81
N PRO A 40 11.39 -1.02 3.29
CA PRO A 40 10.58 0.04 2.73
C PRO A 40 10.87 0.30 1.24
N ASP A 41 12.13 0.16 0.83
CA ASP A 41 12.53 0.38 -0.57
C ASP A 41 11.94 -0.68 -1.52
N LYS A 42 11.73 -1.92 -1.04
CA LYS A 42 11.05 -2.96 -1.84
C LYS A 42 9.58 -2.59 -2.06
N VAL A 43 8.89 -2.17 -1.01
CA VAL A 43 7.48 -1.73 -1.09
C VAL A 43 7.35 -0.50 -2.00
N GLU A 44 8.26 0.47 -1.89
CA GLU A 44 8.31 1.64 -2.76
C GLU A 44 8.49 1.25 -4.23
N ARG A 45 9.44 0.36 -4.52
CA ARG A 45 9.70 -0.12 -5.89
C ARG A 45 8.47 -0.78 -6.50
N ILE A 46 7.71 -1.55 -5.73
CA ILE A 46 6.48 -2.18 -6.23
C ILE A 46 5.42 -1.13 -6.57
N HIS A 47 5.19 -0.14 -5.70
CA HIS A 47 4.30 0.97 -6.03
C HIS A 47 4.75 1.72 -7.29
N ARG A 48 6.05 2.03 -7.41
CA ARG A 48 6.60 2.67 -8.61
C ARG A 48 6.35 1.83 -9.86
N SER A 49 6.54 0.51 -9.78
CA SER A 49 6.32 -0.38 -10.94
C SER A 49 4.86 -0.38 -11.41
N TYR A 50 3.89 -0.26 -10.51
CA TYR A 50 2.48 -0.14 -10.89
C TYR A 50 2.16 1.23 -11.50
N ILE A 51 2.72 2.31 -10.93
CA ILE A 51 2.57 3.66 -11.49
C ILE A 51 3.19 3.73 -12.90
N GLU A 52 4.38 3.17 -13.09
CA GLU A 52 5.07 3.09 -14.39
C GLU A 52 4.29 2.23 -15.41
N ALA A 53 3.55 1.22 -14.94
CA ALA A 53 2.66 0.42 -15.77
C ALA A 53 1.31 1.12 -16.09
N GLY A 54 1.05 2.30 -15.54
CA GLY A 54 -0.14 3.11 -15.83
C GLY A 54 -1.21 3.11 -14.74
N ALA A 55 -0.91 2.71 -13.50
CA ALA A 55 -1.86 2.83 -12.40
C ALA A 55 -2.03 4.31 -11.98
N ASP A 56 -3.27 4.78 -12.00
CA ASP A 56 -3.67 6.09 -11.45
C ASP A 56 -3.87 6.03 -9.94
N VAL A 57 -4.20 4.85 -9.41
CA VAL A 57 -4.50 4.63 -8.00
C VAL A 57 -3.62 3.52 -7.45
N ILE A 58 -2.91 3.81 -6.35
CA ILE A 58 -2.17 2.79 -5.59
C ILE A 58 -2.79 2.58 -4.22
N GLN A 59 -2.69 1.36 -3.71
CA GLN A 59 -3.16 1.02 -2.37
C GLN A 59 -2.01 0.84 -1.40
N THR A 60 -2.10 1.38 -0.18
CA THR A 60 -1.07 1.15 0.84
C THR A 60 -0.97 -0.35 1.19
N ASN A 61 0.24 -0.83 1.45
CA ASN A 61 0.52 -2.19 1.93
C ASN A 61 0.04 -2.41 3.38
N THR A 62 -1.26 -2.27 3.62
CA THR A 62 -1.90 -2.31 4.94
C THR A 62 -3.15 -3.19 4.98
N TYR A 63 -3.42 -3.99 3.94
CA TYR A 63 -4.65 -4.81 3.84
C TYR A 63 -4.93 -5.63 5.11
N GLY A 64 -3.91 -6.32 5.63
CA GLY A 64 -3.99 -7.09 6.86
C GLY A 64 -3.34 -6.44 8.08
N ALA A 65 -3.01 -5.14 8.06
CA ALA A 65 -2.29 -4.49 9.16
C ALA A 65 -3.15 -4.25 10.43
N ASN A 66 -4.04 -5.17 10.79
CA ASN A 66 -4.86 -5.10 12.00
C ASN A 66 -4.24 -5.89 13.16
N PHE A 67 -4.70 -5.60 14.37
CA PHE A 67 -4.18 -6.18 15.62
C PHE A 67 -4.22 -7.72 15.59
N GLU A 68 -5.37 -8.32 15.23
CA GLU A 68 -5.58 -9.77 15.26
C GLU A 68 -4.65 -10.53 14.30
N LYS A 69 -4.46 -10.01 13.07
CA LYS A 69 -3.53 -10.63 12.11
C LYS A 69 -2.09 -10.46 12.58
N LEU A 70 -1.72 -9.25 13.01
CA LEU A 70 -0.34 -8.93 13.40
C LEU A 70 0.11 -9.65 14.67
N LYS A 71 -0.82 -9.97 15.58
CA LYS A 71 -0.56 -10.79 16.77
C LYS A 71 0.00 -12.17 16.43
N ARG A 72 -0.41 -12.77 15.32
CA ARG A 72 0.11 -14.08 14.85
C ARG A 72 1.59 -14.02 14.47
N PHE A 73 2.13 -12.81 14.28
CA PHE A 73 3.53 -12.55 13.93
C PHE A 73 4.30 -11.82 15.05
N GLY A 74 3.68 -11.58 16.22
CA GLY A 74 4.28 -10.79 17.30
C GLY A 74 4.47 -9.30 16.97
N LEU A 75 3.59 -8.74 16.13
CA LEU A 75 3.66 -7.36 15.62
C LEU A 75 2.44 -6.51 16.03
N GLU A 76 1.63 -6.96 16.96
CA GLU A 76 0.39 -6.31 17.40
C GLU A 76 0.61 -4.86 17.87
N ASP A 77 1.72 -4.58 18.56
CA ASP A 77 2.07 -3.23 19.02
C ASP A 77 2.58 -2.32 17.91
N LYS A 78 2.81 -2.86 16.71
CA LYS A 78 3.34 -2.14 15.55
C LYS A 78 2.28 -1.70 14.55
N VAL A 79 0.99 -1.95 14.79
CA VAL A 79 -0.14 -1.54 13.92
C VAL A 79 0.03 -0.10 13.43
N LYS A 80 0.21 0.85 14.37
CA LYS A 80 0.33 2.28 14.04
C LYS A 80 1.60 2.58 13.24
N ALA A 81 2.74 2.01 13.65
CA ALA A 81 4.01 2.21 12.98
C ALA A 81 3.99 1.71 11.53
N ILE A 82 3.37 0.54 11.30
CA ILE A 82 3.18 -0.08 9.98
C ILE A 82 2.34 0.83 9.08
N HIS A 83 1.17 1.30 9.54
CA HIS A 83 0.32 2.20 8.76
C HIS A 83 1.03 3.50 8.40
N GLN A 84 1.71 4.12 9.37
CA GLN A 84 2.46 5.36 9.11
C GLN A 84 3.59 5.16 8.11
N ALA A 85 4.31 4.03 8.20
CA ALA A 85 5.36 3.70 7.25
C ALA A 85 4.78 3.45 5.85
N ALA A 86 3.70 2.67 5.74
CA ALA A 86 3.04 2.39 4.47
C ALA A 86 2.58 3.67 3.75
N VAL A 87 1.96 4.62 4.47
CA VAL A 87 1.56 5.92 3.91
C VAL A 87 2.76 6.73 3.46
N ARG A 88 3.86 6.76 4.24
CA ARG A 88 5.09 7.45 3.84
C ARG A 88 5.69 6.86 2.56
N ILE A 89 5.72 5.54 2.45
CA ILE A 89 6.25 4.82 1.29
C ILE A 89 5.40 5.10 0.05
N ALA A 90 4.07 4.97 0.16
CA ALA A 90 3.16 5.27 -0.95
C ALA A 90 3.30 6.73 -1.42
N LYS A 91 3.42 7.69 -0.49
CA LYS A 91 3.66 9.10 -0.83
C LYS A 91 5.01 9.34 -1.51
N LYS A 92 6.04 8.56 -1.16
CA LYS A 92 7.37 8.65 -1.79
C LYS A 92 7.37 8.09 -3.22
N ALA A 93 6.55 7.06 -3.47
CA ALA A 93 6.40 6.46 -4.80
C ALA A 93 5.47 7.28 -5.73
N ALA A 94 4.40 7.86 -5.17
CA ALA A 94 3.38 8.60 -5.92
C ALA A 94 3.94 9.81 -6.67
N ASN A 95 3.40 10.06 -7.87
CA ASN A 95 3.61 11.30 -8.59
C ASN A 95 2.40 12.24 -8.41
N LYS A 96 2.40 13.40 -9.09
CA LYS A 96 1.36 14.43 -8.95
C LYS A 96 -0.06 13.97 -9.31
N ASP A 97 -0.18 12.94 -10.15
CA ASP A 97 -1.44 12.45 -10.69
C ASP A 97 -1.85 11.11 -10.04
N THR A 98 -1.04 10.57 -9.12
CA THR A 98 -1.33 9.31 -8.43
C THR A 98 -2.20 9.54 -7.19
N TYR A 99 -3.33 8.82 -7.10
CA TYR A 99 -4.15 8.74 -5.90
C TYR A 99 -3.68 7.60 -4.99
N ILE A 100 -3.67 7.85 -3.67
CA ILE A 100 -3.29 6.85 -2.66
C ILE A 100 -4.52 6.48 -1.85
N LEU A 101 -4.86 5.20 -1.84
CA LEU A 101 -5.93 4.65 -1.02
C LEU A 101 -5.37 3.84 0.15
N GLY A 102 -5.86 4.14 1.35
CA GLY A 102 -5.53 3.39 2.55
C GLY A 102 -6.52 2.26 2.79
N HIS A 103 -6.03 1.08 3.16
CA HIS A 103 -6.87 0.07 3.79
C HIS A 103 -6.95 0.38 5.29
N SER A 104 -8.16 0.61 5.80
CA SER A 104 -8.40 0.79 7.24
C SER A 104 -9.58 -0.06 7.69
N TRP A 105 -9.37 -0.87 8.71
CA TRP A 105 -10.43 -1.59 9.44
C TRP A 105 -10.99 -0.78 10.63
N TRP A 106 -10.79 0.54 10.62
CA TRP A 106 -11.15 1.47 11.72
C TRP A 106 -12.36 2.36 11.38
N VAL A 107 -13.14 2.00 10.37
CA VAL A 107 -14.40 2.66 9.98
C VAL A 107 -15.52 1.65 10.01
#